data_AF-A0A8H7Q5G8-F1
#
_entry.id   AF-A0A8H7Q5G8-F1
#
_cell.length_a   1.000
_cell.length_b   1.000
_cell.length_c   1.000
_cell.angle_alpha   90.00
_cell.angle_beta   90.00
_cell.angle_gamma   90.00
#
_symmetry.space_group_name_H-M   'P 1'
#
loop_
_entity.id
_entity.type
_entity.pdbx_description
1 polymer ?
#
loop_
_entity_poly.entity_id
_entity_poly.type
_entity_poly.pdbx_seq_one_letter_code
_entity_poly.pdbx_strand_id
1 'polypeptide(L)'
;MSEQHDSSCQCGHEHAEEKPTVRHISVSEPSKAPADVHIAANYLKDPSKSGMKQRYGVFNGKRFEYFKGKSAINALLKENYAKNTAKGRRAIATREEAHQLLLELGINGFILHVDRGESSGGKGTPKVLKPNQLQAINEDWYYMWIWEGSQIKLYIGAAALVATVLAAVMFPLWPAFLRLGVWYLSVGVLGLLGVFFGIAIIRLILFVITMFAVPPGIWLFPNLFEDVGIVDSFIPFWGWEEPKKKKSRTGTEAATVGEQSASEVVAEAAGEAAGEKED
;
A
#
# COMPACT_ATOMS: atom_id res chain seq x y z
N MET A 1 82.90 41.71 42.98
CA MET A 1 81.78 41.86 42.04
C MET A 1 80.76 40.80 42.41
N SER A 2 79.56 41.12 42.87
CA SER A 2 78.57 42.09 42.33
C SER A 2 77.99 41.55 41.02
N GLU A 3 76.68 41.37 40.85
CA GLU A 3 75.52 41.77 41.68
C GLU A 3 74.38 40.73 41.63
N GLN A 4 73.35 40.92 42.46
CA GLN A 4 72.08 40.20 42.37
C GLN A 4 71.16 40.88 41.35
N HIS A 5 70.25 40.14 40.72
CA HIS A 5 68.91 40.66 40.43
C HIS A 5 67.87 39.54 40.36
N ASP A 6 66.59 39.92 40.49
CA ASP A 6 65.50 39.06 40.95
C ASP A 6 64.38 38.88 39.89
N SER A 7 63.46 37.95 40.16
CA SER A 7 62.05 37.95 39.75
C SER A 7 61.68 37.76 38.27
N SER A 8 61.07 36.61 37.95
CA SER A 8 59.59 36.51 37.92
C SER A 8 59.10 35.09 37.54
N CYS A 9 57.91 34.73 38.00
CA CYS A 9 57.27 33.44 37.71
C CYS A 9 56.18 33.59 36.65
N GLN A 10 56.04 32.63 35.74
CA GLN A 10 54.75 32.40 35.05
C GLN A 10 54.56 30.91 34.71
N CYS A 11 53.62 30.26 35.39
CA CYS A 11 53.28 28.86 35.10
C CYS A 11 52.30 28.79 33.92
N GLY A 12 52.72 28.19 32.80
CA GLY A 12 51.86 27.90 31.65
C GLY A 12 51.45 26.42 31.63
N HIS A 13 50.30 26.09 32.24
CA HIS A 13 49.66 24.79 31.99
C HIS A 13 48.93 24.85 30.65
N GLU A 14 49.56 24.36 29.58
CA GLU A 14 48.87 24.12 28.31
C GLU A 14 47.87 22.96 28.47
N HIS A 15 46.63 23.31 28.81
CA HIS A 15 45.50 22.42 28.63
C HIS A 15 45.23 22.26 27.13
N ALA A 16 45.74 21.18 26.55
CA ALA A 16 45.35 20.75 25.22
C ALA A 16 43.85 20.40 25.22
N GLU A 17 43.02 21.31 24.70
CA GLU A 17 41.63 21.01 24.38
C GLU A 17 41.59 19.95 23.26
N GLU A 18 41.41 18.68 23.63
CA GLU A 18 40.87 17.68 22.71
C GLU A 18 39.46 18.13 22.29
N LYS A 19 39.39 18.91 21.20
CA LYS A 19 38.13 19.21 20.52
C LYS A 19 37.42 17.87 20.27
N PRO A 20 36.19 17.66 20.75
CA PRO A 20 35.52 16.39 20.60
C PRO A 20 35.34 16.10 19.11
N THR A 21 36.12 15.16 18.59
CA THR A 21 36.00 14.73 17.19
C THR A 21 34.62 14.15 17.00
N VAL A 22 33.72 14.93 16.40
CA VAL A 22 32.39 14.49 15.99
C VAL A 22 32.58 13.34 15.04
N ARG A 23 32.46 12.11 15.56
CA ARG A 23 32.46 10.90 14.75
C ARG A 23 31.19 10.93 13.91
N HIS A 24 31.31 11.48 12.70
CA HIS A 24 30.27 11.39 11.68
C HIS A 24 29.96 9.91 11.49
N ILE A 25 28.82 9.47 12.04
CA ILE A 25 28.32 8.11 11.83
C ILE A 25 28.04 8.01 10.34
N SER A 26 28.92 7.28 9.63
CA SER A 26 28.74 6.96 8.22
C SER A 26 27.58 5.96 8.12
N VAL A 27 26.35 6.47 8.15
CA VAL A 27 25.13 5.71 7.88
C VAL A 27 25.37 4.95 6.58
N SER A 28 25.41 3.62 6.66
CA SER A 28 25.69 2.82 5.47
C SER A 28 24.51 2.94 4.52
N GLU A 29 24.84 3.18 3.26
CA GLU A 29 23.84 3.39 2.22
C GLU A 29 22.93 2.15 2.12
N PRO A 30 21.59 2.27 2.16
CA PRO A 30 20.68 1.14 2.19
C PRO A 30 20.88 0.13 1.05
N SER A 31 21.49 0.55 -0.07
CA SER A 31 21.87 -0.28 -1.22
C SER A 31 22.96 -1.32 -0.95
N LYS A 32 23.72 -1.17 0.15
CA LYS A 32 24.87 -2.02 0.52
C LYS A 32 24.55 -2.95 1.70
N ALA A 33 23.33 -2.93 2.21
CA ALA A 33 22.92 -3.73 3.35
C ALA A 33 22.92 -5.24 3.04
N PRO A 34 23.20 -6.12 4.02
CA PRO A 34 23.05 -7.55 3.82
C PRO A 34 21.59 -7.92 3.54
N ALA A 35 21.40 -8.96 2.74
CA ALA A 35 20.12 -9.20 2.08
C ALA A 35 19.03 -9.82 2.98
N ASP A 36 19.31 -10.07 4.26
CA ASP A 36 18.34 -10.29 5.34
C ASP A 36 17.78 -8.97 5.89
N VAL A 37 18.62 -7.97 6.14
CA VAL A 37 18.19 -6.60 6.51
C VAL A 37 17.25 -6.03 5.44
N HIS A 38 17.54 -6.25 4.16
CA HIS A 38 16.61 -5.91 3.08
C HIS A 38 15.26 -6.65 3.15
N ILE A 39 15.24 -7.93 3.52
CA ILE A 39 13.98 -8.69 3.67
C ILE A 39 13.17 -8.14 4.86
N ALA A 40 13.83 -7.85 5.98
CA ALA A 40 13.21 -7.22 7.13
C ALA A 40 12.63 -5.83 6.80
N ALA A 41 13.36 -4.99 6.07
CA ALA A 41 12.86 -3.69 5.61
C ALA A 41 11.61 -3.83 4.72
N ASN A 42 11.65 -4.71 3.71
CA ASN A 42 10.50 -4.98 2.83
C ASN A 42 9.29 -5.52 3.61
N TYR A 43 9.51 -6.48 4.51
CA TYR A 43 8.45 -7.09 5.31
C TYR A 43 7.80 -6.08 6.26
N LEU A 44 8.61 -5.31 7.00
CA LEU A 44 8.11 -4.35 7.97
C LEU A 44 7.42 -3.14 7.33
N LYS A 45 7.82 -2.74 6.10
CA LYS A 45 7.15 -1.66 5.38
C LYS A 45 5.83 -2.09 4.74
N ASP A 46 5.68 -3.37 4.40
CA ASP A 46 4.43 -3.94 3.90
C ASP A 46 3.39 -4.08 5.05
N PRO A 47 2.29 -3.31 5.05
CA PRO A 47 1.32 -3.33 6.15
C PRO A 47 0.53 -4.64 6.20
N SER A 48 0.27 -5.26 5.05
CA SER A 48 -0.53 -6.48 4.92
C SER A 48 0.25 -7.71 5.41
N LYS A 49 1.58 -7.72 5.24
CA LYS A 49 2.45 -8.80 5.76
C LYS A 49 2.85 -8.62 7.22
N SER A 50 3.22 -7.40 7.62
CA SER A 50 3.65 -7.08 9.00
C SER A 50 2.48 -6.96 9.98
N GLY A 51 1.30 -6.55 9.52
CA GLY A 51 0.19 -6.13 10.38
C GLY A 51 0.51 -4.89 11.22
N MET A 52 1.46 -4.05 10.80
CA MET A 52 1.76 -2.79 11.48
C MET A 52 0.81 -1.67 11.04
N LYS A 53 0.35 -0.86 12.00
CA LYS A 53 -0.46 0.33 11.71
C LYS A 53 0.43 1.41 11.06
N GLN A 54 0.19 1.71 9.79
CA GLN A 54 0.79 2.86 9.12
C GLN A 54 0.49 4.15 9.90
N ARG A 55 1.48 5.03 10.00
CA ARG A 55 1.34 6.37 10.57
C ARG A 55 2.21 7.33 9.77
N TYR A 56 1.70 8.52 9.52
CA TYR A 56 2.40 9.56 8.77
C TYR A 56 2.72 10.75 9.68
N GLY A 57 3.93 11.28 9.55
CA GLY A 57 4.37 12.50 10.21
C GLY A 57 5.06 13.43 9.20
N VAL A 58 5.37 14.66 9.63
CA VAL A 58 6.06 15.65 8.78
C VAL A 58 7.49 15.83 9.27
N PHE A 59 8.46 15.75 8.36
CA PHE A 59 9.85 16.15 8.60
C PHE A 59 10.33 16.99 7.41
N ASN A 60 10.89 18.17 7.69
CA ASN A 60 11.32 19.15 6.68
C ASN A 60 10.27 19.40 5.57
N GLY A 61 9.00 19.54 5.96
CA GLY A 61 7.86 19.75 5.05
C GLY A 61 7.36 18.51 4.29
N LYS A 62 8.20 17.49 4.08
CA LYS A 62 7.80 16.21 3.46
C LYS A 62 7.09 15.30 4.47
N ARG A 63 6.12 14.53 4.00
CA ARG A 63 5.48 13.46 4.79
C ARG A 63 6.35 12.19 4.77
N PHE A 64 6.57 11.60 5.93
CA PHE A 64 7.28 10.32 6.10
C PHE A 64 6.42 9.34 6.91
N GLU A 65 6.54 8.06 6.58
CA GLU A 65 5.99 6.96 7.37
C GLU A 65 6.81 6.76 8.64
N TYR A 66 6.16 6.48 9.77
CA TYR A 66 6.83 6.15 11.02
C TYR A 66 6.10 5.08 11.83
N PHE A 67 6.84 4.33 12.64
CA PHE A 67 6.33 3.24 13.47
C PHE A 67 6.90 3.31 14.90
N LYS A 68 6.44 2.42 15.78
CA LYS A 68 6.96 2.26 17.16
C LYS A 68 7.86 1.03 17.24
N GLY A 69 9.01 1.09 17.91
CA GLY A 69 9.96 -0.03 18.01
C GLY A 69 9.31 -1.36 18.42
N LYS A 70 8.49 -1.31 19.48
CA LYS A 70 7.68 -2.44 19.98
C LYS A 70 6.81 -3.11 18.92
N SER A 71 6.28 -2.33 17.97
CA SER A 71 5.45 -2.82 16.88
C SER A 71 6.26 -3.57 15.82
N ALA A 72 7.48 -3.11 15.52
CA ALA A 72 8.37 -3.78 14.57
C ALA A 72 8.94 -5.06 15.16
N ILE A 73 9.41 -5.04 16.41
CA ILE A 73 9.87 -6.22 17.14
C ILE A 73 8.76 -7.27 17.20
N ASN A 74 7.53 -6.87 17.57
CA ASN A 74 6.37 -7.77 17.58
C ASN A 74 5.90 -8.22 16.17
N ALA A 75 6.36 -7.60 15.09
CA ALA A 75 6.09 -8.04 13.71
C ALA A 75 7.16 -9.02 13.21
N LEU A 76 8.44 -8.78 13.52
CA LEU A 76 9.55 -9.69 13.22
C LEU A 76 9.38 -11.08 13.89
N LEU A 77 8.79 -11.12 15.08
CA LEU A 77 8.50 -12.35 15.83
C LEU A 77 7.28 -13.15 15.32
N LYS A 78 6.60 -12.72 14.24
CA LYS A 78 5.47 -13.46 13.66
C LYS A 78 5.96 -14.53 12.68
N GLU A 79 5.27 -15.66 12.61
CA GLU A 79 5.50 -16.66 11.55
C GLU A 79 5.43 -16.07 10.14
N ASN A 80 4.66 -15.01 9.92
CA ASN A 80 4.60 -14.31 8.64
C ASN A 80 5.97 -13.76 8.22
N TYR A 81 6.82 -13.33 9.16
CA TYR A 81 8.21 -12.97 8.85
C TYR A 81 9.04 -14.20 8.48
N ALA A 82 8.94 -15.29 9.25
CA ALA A 82 9.63 -16.54 8.95
C ALA A 82 9.26 -17.11 7.56
N LYS A 83 7.99 -17.02 7.15
CA LYS A 83 7.48 -17.41 5.83
C LYS A 83 8.03 -16.53 4.68
N ASN A 84 8.36 -15.26 4.95
CA ASN A 84 9.02 -14.37 3.99
C ASN A 84 10.56 -14.47 4.03
N THR A 85 11.13 -15.24 4.96
CA THR A 85 12.57 -15.41 5.15
C THR A 85 13.04 -16.69 4.46
N ALA A 86 13.95 -16.56 3.49
CA ALA A 86 14.43 -17.70 2.72
C ALA A 86 15.17 -18.74 3.60
N LYS A 87 14.95 -20.04 3.33
CA LYS A 87 15.65 -21.14 4.02
C LYS A 87 17.17 -20.93 3.90
N GLY A 88 17.86 -20.83 5.04
CA GLY A 88 19.31 -20.53 5.12
C GLY A 88 19.66 -19.08 5.49
N ARG A 89 18.69 -18.20 5.76
CA ARG A 89 18.89 -16.89 6.39
C ARG A 89 18.78 -16.96 7.92
N ARG A 90 19.23 -15.91 8.62
CA ARG A 90 19.05 -15.73 10.08
C ARG A 90 17.54 -15.81 10.42
N ALA A 91 17.14 -16.86 11.14
CA ALA A 91 15.82 -16.91 11.77
C ALA A 91 15.77 -15.93 12.94
N ILE A 92 14.57 -15.42 13.26
CA ILE A 92 14.34 -14.61 14.45
C ILE A 92 13.38 -15.40 15.34
N ALA A 93 13.90 -15.93 16.44
CA ALA A 93 13.14 -16.60 17.49
C ALA A 93 13.11 -15.77 18.78
N THR A 94 14.19 -15.04 19.09
CA THR A 94 14.29 -14.25 20.32
C THR A 94 14.00 -12.76 20.09
N ARG A 95 13.63 -12.07 21.17
CA ARG A 95 13.31 -10.64 21.14
C ARG A 95 14.58 -9.80 20.96
N GLU A 96 15.68 -10.35 21.42
CA GLU A 96 17.05 -9.86 21.36
C GLU A 96 17.57 -9.89 19.91
N GLU A 97 17.36 -10.98 19.17
CA GLU A 97 17.61 -11.06 17.72
C GLU A 97 16.80 -10.01 16.94
N ALA A 98 15.50 -9.85 17.27
CA ALA A 98 14.65 -8.84 16.65
C ALA A 98 15.15 -7.41 16.93
N HIS A 99 15.70 -7.16 18.12
CA HIS A 99 16.30 -5.89 18.51
C HIS A 99 17.64 -5.62 17.80
N GLN A 100 18.47 -6.65 17.63
CA GLN A 100 19.71 -6.57 16.84
C GLN A 100 19.42 -6.28 15.36
N LEU A 101 18.44 -6.95 14.75
CA LEU A 101 18.07 -6.68 13.36
C LEU A 101 17.46 -5.28 13.17
N LEU A 102 16.73 -4.77 14.17
CA LEU A 102 16.24 -3.39 14.14
C LEU A 102 17.38 -2.37 14.30
N LEU A 103 18.49 -2.72 14.97
CA LEU A 103 19.71 -1.92 15.01
C LEU A 103 20.46 -1.98 13.67
N GLU A 104 20.57 -3.15 13.05
CA GLU A 104 21.14 -3.31 11.70
C GLU A 104 20.35 -2.50 10.64
N LEU A 105 19.02 -2.40 10.76
CA LEU A 105 18.18 -1.52 9.94
C LEU A 105 18.50 -0.02 10.14
N GLY A 106 18.81 0.41 11.36
CA GLY A 106 19.20 1.79 11.66
C GLY A 106 20.59 2.14 11.14
N ILE A 107 21.58 1.27 11.37
CA ILE A 107 22.96 1.44 10.91
C ILE A 107 23.00 1.56 9.37
N ASN A 108 22.25 0.71 8.68
CA ASN A 108 22.12 0.72 7.22
C ASN A 108 21.07 1.72 6.67
N GLY A 109 20.74 2.77 7.44
CA GLY A 109 20.02 3.93 6.93
C GLY A 109 18.57 3.70 6.47
N PHE A 110 17.96 2.56 6.77
CA PHE A 110 16.55 2.32 6.44
C PHE A 110 15.62 3.17 7.32
N ILE A 111 16.00 3.33 8.58
CA ILE A 111 15.21 3.97 9.64
C ILE A 111 16.03 4.94 10.47
N LEU A 112 15.35 5.88 11.13
CA LEU A 112 15.96 6.88 12.01
C LEU A 112 15.10 7.07 13.26
N HIS A 113 15.73 7.07 14.45
CA HIS A 113 15.06 7.41 15.71
C HIS A 113 14.59 8.87 15.71
N VAL A 114 13.30 9.08 15.99
CA VAL A 114 12.62 10.38 15.92
C VAL A 114 11.73 10.62 17.13
N ASP A 115 11.85 11.81 17.69
CA ASP A 115 10.88 12.36 18.63
C ASP A 115 9.62 12.81 17.89
N ARG A 116 8.46 12.42 18.44
CA ARG A 116 7.15 12.86 17.97
C ARG A 116 6.75 14.13 18.71
N GLY A 117 6.84 15.27 18.02
CA GLY A 117 6.31 16.54 18.49
C GLY A 117 4.79 16.67 18.35
N GLU A 118 4.34 17.91 18.34
CA GLU A 118 2.93 18.29 18.22
C GLU A 118 2.36 18.03 16.81
N SER A 119 1.05 18.15 16.67
CA SER A 119 0.36 18.08 15.38
C SER A 119 0.57 19.37 14.59
N SER A 120 0.98 19.25 13.32
CA SER A 120 1.42 20.39 12.50
C SER A 120 0.33 21.44 12.20
N GLY A 121 -0.93 21.16 12.52
CA GLY A 121 -2.09 22.05 12.37
C GLY A 121 -3.30 21.59 13.18
N GLY A 122 -3.11 21.12 14.42
CA GLY A 122 -4.22 20.71 15.30
C GLY A 122 -4.71 19.26 15.11
N LYS A 123 -5.83 18.93 15.80
CA LYS A 123 -6.35 17.56 15.96
C LYS A 123 -6.62 16.90 14.59
N GLY A 124 -5.99 15.75 14.35
CA GLY A 124 -6.11 15.00 13.08
C GLY A 124 -4.98 15.28 12.07
N THR A 125 -4.25 16.40 12.17
CA THR A 125 -3.12 16.65 11.28
C THR A 125 -1.89 15.78 11.62
N PRO A 126 -1.05 15.42 10.63
CA PRO A 126 0.18 14.68 10.86
C PRO A 126 1.10 15.38 11.87
N LYS A 127 1.79 14.59 12.69
CA LYS A 127 2.67 15.11 13.74
C LYS A 127 4.06 15.42 13.22
N VAL A 128 4.67 16.50 13.73
CA VAL A 128 6.03 16.87 13.38
C VAL A 128 7.00 15.84 13.99
N LEU A 129 7.88 15.29 13.16
CA LEU A 129 8.95 14.38 13.57
C LEU A 129 10.25 15.15 13.64
N LYS A 130 10.98 15.01 14.76
CA LYS A 130 12.31 15.58 14.96
C LYS A 130 13.32 14.45 15.13
N PRO A 131 14.35 14.31 14.27
CA PRO A 131 15.45 13.38 14.52
C PRO A 131 16.09 13.62 15.88
N ASN A 132 16.23 12.57 16.68
CA ASN A 132 16.99 12.64 17.92
C ASN A 132 18.50 12.49 17.61
N GLN A 133 19.38 13.09 18.42
CA GLN A 133 20.83 12.89 18.26
C GLN A 133 21.26 11.49 18.72
N LEU A 134 20.57 10.92 19.71
CA LEU A 134 20.81 9.58 20.24
C LEU A 134 20.12 8.56 19.33
N GLN A 135 20.88 8.04 18.36
CA GLN A 135 20.46 6.98 17.45
C GLN A 135 20.77 5.60 18.05
N ALA A 136 19.91 5.15 18.97
CA ALA A 136 19.89 3.78 19.49
C ALA A 136 18.49 3.18 19.33
N ILE A 137 18.39 1.85 19.51
CA ILE A 137 17.11 1.15 19.47
C ILE A 137 16.57 0.94 20.89
N ASN A 138 15.27 1.17 21.03
CA ASN A 138 14.43 0.94 22.19
C ASN A 138 12.98 0.66 21.72
N GLU A 139 12.23 -0.14 22.45
CA GLU A 139 10.85 -0.49 22.09
C GLU A 139 9.88 0.69 22.14
N ASP A 140 10.06 1.60 23.10
CA ASP A 140 9.06 2.62 23.39
C ASP A 140 9.17 3.88 22.51
N TRP A 141 10.30 4.00 21.80
CA TRP A 141 10.60 5.07 20.84
C TRP A 141 9.98 4.87 19.45
N TYR A 142 10.06 5.91 18.63
CA TYR A 142 9.50 5.95 17.28
C TYR A 142 10.59 6.10 16.21
N TYR A 143 10.36 5.48 15.06
CA TYR A 143 11.32 5.44 13.96
C TYR A 143 10.62 5.85 12.67
N MET A 144 11.19 6.79 11.91
CA MET A 144 10.72 7.08 10.55
C MET A 144 11.44 6.17 9.56
N TRP A 145 10.75 5.79 8.48
CA TRP A 145 11.40 5.20 7.30
C TRP A 145 12.05 6.32 6.48
N ILE A 146 13.37 6.23 6.27
CA ILE A 146 14.08 7.03 5.26
C ILE A 146 13.97 6.30 3.90
N TRP A 147 14.05 4.98 3.90
CA TRP A 147 14.05 4.17 2.69
C TRP A 147 12.65 4.04 2.07
N GLU A 148 12.53 4.40 0.78
CA GLU A 148 11.23 4.43 0.12
C GLU A 148 10.74 3.06 -0.37
N GLY A 149 11.64 2.13 -0.70
CA GLY A 149 11.30 0.78 -1.16
C GLY A 149 12.00 0.39 -2.47
N SER A 150 11.64 -0.76 -3.03
CA SER A 150 12.08 -1.14 -4.38
C SER A 150 11.22 -0.46 -5.46
N GLN A 151 11.70 0.67 -5.98
CA GLN A 151 11.02 1.44 -7.03
C GLN A 151 11.01 0.75 -8.40
N ILE A 152 11.63 -0.42 -8.54
CA ILE A 152 11.77 -1.17 -9.81
C ILE A 152 10.41 -1.41 -10.49
N LYS A 153 9.35 -1.72 -9.73
CA LYS A 153 8.01 -1.92 -10.29
C LYS A 153 7.45 -0.66 -10.95
N LEU A 154 7.69 0.52 -10.37
CA LEU A 154 7.23 1.79 -10.91
C LEU A 154 8.06 2.21 -12.14
N TYR A 155 9.37 1.96 -12.13
CA TYR A 155 10.20 2.17 -13.33
C TYR A 155 9.83 1.23 -14.49
N ILE A 156 9.56 -0.05 -14.22
CA ILE A 156 9.08 -0.99 -15.24
C ILE A 156 7.70 -0.57 -15.76
N GLY A 157 6.77 -0.15 -14.88
CA GLY A 157 5.45 0.35 -15.27
C GLY A 157 5.54 1.61 -16.14
N ALA A 158 6.40 2.57 -15.77
CA ALA A 158 6.64 3.77 -16.56
C ALA A 158 7.29 3.45 -17.93
N ALA A 159 8.28 2.56 -17.96
CA ALA A 159 8.91 2.12 -19.21
C ALA A 159 7.92 1.39 -20.12
N ALA A 160 7.05 0.53 -19.57
CA ALA A 160 5.99 -0.16 -20.31
C ALA A 160 4.94 0.82 -20.86
N LEU A 161 4.54 1.83 -20.08
CA LEU A 161 3.63 2.89 -20.53
C LEU A 161 4.24 3.68 -21.70
N VAL A 162 5.51 4.12 -21.57
CA VAL A 162 6.24 4.82 -22.64
C VAL A 162 6.39 3.94 -23.88
N ALA A 163 6.74 2.66 -23.72
CA ALA A 163 6.84 1.71 -24.84
C ALA A 163 5.48 1.48 -25.53
N THR A 164 4.38 1.46 -24.79
CA THR A 164 3.02 1.31 -25.34
C THR A 164 2.62 2.53 -26.17
N VAL A 165 2.85 3.74 -25.66
CA VAL A 165 2.60 4.99 -26.38
C VAL A 165 3.49 5.11 -27.61
N LEU A 166 4.78 4.78 -27.49
CA LEU A 166 5.74 4.77 -28.60
C LEU A 166 5.31 3.78 -29.69
N ALA A 167 4.94 2.55 -29.33
CA ALA A 167 4.47 1.54 -30.27
C ALA A 167 3.22 2.02 -31.03
N ALA A 168 2.25 2.64 -30.34
CA ALA A 168 1.05 3.18 -30.95
C ALA A 168 1.34 4.34 -31.92
N VAL A 169 2.21 5.29 -31.54
CA VAL A 169 2.64 6.39 -32.43
C VAL A 169 3.44 5.87 -33.63
N MET A 170 4.22 4.80 -33.45
CA MET A 170 4.98 4.14 -34.51
C MET A 170 4.13 3.21 -35.40
N PHE A 171 2.81 3.14 -35.26
CA PHE A 171 1.92 2.31 -36.10
C PHE A 171 2.16 2.43 -37.63
N PRO A 172 2.49 3.60 -38.21
CA PRO A 172 2.84 3.70 -39.64
C PRO A 172 4.06 2.86 -40.06
N LEU A 173 5.00 2.62 -39.13
CA LEU A 173 6.23 1.84 -39.34
C LEU A 173 6.04 0.34 -39.08
N TRP A 174 4.87 -0.11 -38.61
CA TRP A 174 4.64 -1.52 -38.29
C TRP A 174 4.67 -2.39 -39.57
N PRO A 175 5.18 -3.63 -39.50
CA PRO A 175 5.11 -4.57 -40.62
C PRO A 175 3.66 -4.89 -40.99
N ALA A 176 3.42 -5.18 -42.27
CA ALA A 176 2.07 -5.30 -42.82
C ALA A 176 1.20 -6.34 -42.11
N PHE A 177 1.79 -7.45 -41.63
CA PHE A 177 1.05 -8.50 -40.91
C PHE A 177 0.50 -8.03 -39.55
N LEU A 178 1.20 -7.15 -38.82
CA LEU A 178 0.67 -6.59 -37.57
C LEU A 178 -0.47 -5.60 -37.83
N ARG A 179 -0.35 -4.76 -38.87
CA ARG A 179 -1.42 -3.84 -39.27
C ARG A 179 -2.69 -4.60 -39.70
N LEU A 180 -2.52 -5.72 -40.43
CA LEU A 180 -3.62 -6.61 -40.79
C LEU A 180 -4.24 -7.30 -39.55
N GLY A 181 -3.41 -7.74 -38.59
CA GLY A 181 -3.88 -8.28 -37.31
C GLY A 181 -4.70 -7.28 -36.50
N VAL A 182 -4.26 -6.03 -36.40
CA VAL A 182 -5.02 -4.94 -35.75
C VAL A 182 -6.34 -4.66 -36.49
N TRP A 183 -6.36 -4.73 -37.82
CA TRP A 183 -7.60 -4.58 -38.60
C TRP A 183 -8.60 -5.71 -38.29
N TYR A 184 -8.17 -6.98 -38.33
CA TYR A 184 -9.03 -8.11 -37.97
C TYR A 184 -9.52 -8.04 -36.52
N LEU A 185 -8.65 -7.64 -35.58
CA LEU A 185 -9.03 -7.45 -34.17
C LEU A 185 -10.07 -6.33 -34.01
N SER A 186 -9.89 -5.20 -34.71
CA SER A 186 -10.84 -4.08 -34.69
C SER A 186 -12.20 -4.47 -35.28
N VAL A 187 -12.22 -5.18 -36.42
CA VAL A 187 -13.45 -5.70 -37.03
C VAL A 187 -14.11 -6.75 -36.12
N GLY A 188 -13.33 -7.61 -35.46
CA GLY A 188 -13.84 -8.61 -34.51
C GLY A 188 -14.49 -7.99 -33.28
N VAL A 189 -13.84 -6.98 -32.67
CA VAL A 189 -14.40 -6.23 -31.52
C VAL A 189 -15.64 -5.43 -31.94
N LEU A 190 -15.63 -4.80 -33.12
CA LEU A 190 -16.79 -4.10 -33.65
C LEU A 190 -17.97 -5.05 -33.96
N GLY A 191 -17.68 -6.25 -34.45
CA GLY A 191 -18.67 -7.31 -34.66
C GLY A 191 -19.27 -7.82 -33.35
N LEU A 192 -18.44 -8.10 -32.34
CA LEU A 192 -18.89 -8.48 -30.99
C LEU A 192 -19.79 -7.39 -30.38
N LEU A 193 -19.38 -6.12 -30.48
CA LEU A 193 -20.13 -4.97 -30.00
C LEU A 193 -21.45 -4.79 -30.76
N GLY A 194 -21.46 -5.03 -32.07
CA GLY A 194 -22.66 -5.02 -32.91
C GLY A 194 -23.65 -6.12 -32.54
N VAL A 195 -23.18 -7.33 -32.23
CA VAL A 195 -24.01 -8.43 -31.71
C VAL A 195 -24.57 -8.09 -30.34
N PHE A 196 -23.76 -7.53 -29.43
CA PHE A 196 -24.19 -7.09 -28.11
C PHE A 196 -25.32 -6.04 -28.18
N PHE A 197 -25.14 -4.99 -29.00
CA PHE A 197 -26.21 -4.02 -29.25
C PHE A 197 -27.44 -4.64 -29.94
N GLY A 198 -27.24 -5.57 -30.87
CA GLY A 198 -28.34 -6.31 -31.51
C GLY A 198 -29.19 -7.07 -30.49
N ILE A 199 -28.57 -7.78 -29.55
CA ILE A 199 -29.27 -8.49 -28.47
C ILE A 199 -30.00 -7.49 -27.56
N ALA A 200 -29.39 -6.37 -27.20
CA ALA A 200 -30.03 -5.32 -26.40
C ALA A 200 -31.25 -4.68 -27.09
N ILE A 201 -31.18 -4.47 -28.42
CA ILE A 201 -32.31 -3.96 -29.23
C ILE A 201 -33.43 -5.00 -29.33
N ILE A 202 -33.10 -6.27 -29.58
CA ILE A 202 -34.09 -7.35 -29.63
C ILE A 202 -34.80 -7.50 -28.27
N ARG A 203 -34.05 -7.46 -27.16
CA ARG A 203 -34.58 -7.44 -25.79
C ARG A 203 -35.56 -6.28 -25.58
N LEU A 204 -35.21 -5.07 -26.00
CA LEU A 204 -36.09 -3.89 -25.89
C LEU A 204 -37.38 -4.05 -26.73
N ILE A 205 -37.28 -4.50 -27.98
CA ILE A 205 -38.44 -4.70 -28.87
C ILE A 205 -39.38 -5.78 -28.31
N LEU A 206 -38.84 -6.92 -27.87
CA LEU A 206 -39.62 -7.99 -27.26
C LEU A 206 -40.30 -7.51 -25.97
N PHE A 207 -39.59 -6.78 -25.10
CA PHE A 207 -40.16 -6.23 -23.87
C PHE A 207 -41.30 -5.25 -24.16
N VAL A 208 -41.12 -4.30 -25.09
CA VAL A 208 -42.18 -3.34 -25.47
C VAL A 208 -43.42 -4.05 -26.03
N ILE A 209 -43.25 -4.99 -26.96
CA ILE A 209 -44.38 -5.74 -27.54
C ILE A 209 -45.10 -6.58 -26.47
N THR A 210 -44.35 -7.31 -25.64
CA THR A 210 -44.94 -8.20 -24.63
C THR A 210 -45.53 -7.44 -23.45
N MET A 211 -45.01 -6.28 -23.07
CA MET A 211 -45.61 -5.44 -22.03
C MET A 211 -47.02 -4.95 -22.41
N PHE A 212 -47.28 -4.67 -23.70
CA PHE A 212 -48.62 -4.30 -24.17
C PHE A 212 -49.53 -5.51 -24.46
N ALA A 213 -48.97 -6.67 -24.85
CA ALA A 213 -49.76 -7.85 -25.20
C ALA A 213 -50.03 -8.82 -24.03
N VAL A 214 -49.05 -9.02 -23.15
CA VAL A 214 -49.06 -9.96 -22.02
C VAL A 214 -48.24 -9.38 -20.83
N PRO A 215 -48.83 -8.46 -20.03
CA PRO A 215 -48.21 -7.99 -18.78
C PRO A 215 -47.85 -9.18 -17.87
N PRO A 216 -46.68 -9.19 -17.19
CA PRO A 216 -45.76 -8.06 -16.97
C PRO A 216 -44.69 -7.86 -18.06
N GLY A 217 -44.78 -8.55 -19.20
CA GLY A 217 -43.75 -8.50 -20.24
C GLY A 217 -42.60 -9.51 -20.04
N ILE A 218 -42.01 -9.91 -21.17
CA ILE A 218 -40.92 -10.90 -21.24
C ILE A 218 -39.60 -10.15 -21.36
N TRP A 219 -38.62 -10.60 -20.56
CA TRP A 219 -37.31 -10.00 -20.42
C TRP A 219 -36.25 -10.97 -20.93
N LEU A 220 -35.65 -10.66 -22.09
CA LEU A 220 -34.64 -11.51 -22.75
C LEU A 220 -33.28 -11.36 -22.06
N PHE A 221 -32.63 -12.48 -21.74
CA PHE A 221 -31.34 -12.58 -21.04
C PHE A 221 -31.25 -11.68 -19.79
N PRO A 222 -31.99 -11.94 -18.69
CA PRO A 222 -31.95 -11.11 -17.47
C PRO A 222 -30.52 -10.75 -17.05
N ASN A 223 -29.64 -11.75 -17.00
CA ASN A 223 -28.28 -11.66 -16.48
C ASN A 223 -27.27 -10.93 -17.41
N LEU A 224 -27.68 -10.42 -18.57
CA LEU A 224 -26.77 -9.81 -19.57
C LEU A 224 -26.04 -8.54 -19.07
N PHE A 225 -26.55 -7.92 -18.01
CA PHE A 225 -25.97 -6.73 -17.37
C PHE A 225 -25.72 -6.92 -15.86
N GLU A 226 -25.79 -8.16 -15.37
CA GLU A 226 -25.45 -8.50 -13.98
C GLU A 226 -23.96 -8.91 -13.90
N ASP A 227 -23.36 -8.81 -12.71
CA ASP A 227 -21.94 -9.12 -12.46
C ASP A 227 -21.64 -10.63 -12.47
N VAL A 228 -21.90 -11.29 -13.61
CA VAL A 228 -21.71 -12.73 -13.83
C VAL A 228 -20.77 -13.03 -15.01
N GLY A 229 -20.29 -14.28 -15.11
CA GLY A 229 -19.44 -14.70 -16.22
C GLY A 229 -20.15 -14.68 -17.56
N ILE A 230 -19.40 -14.47 -18.66
CA ILE A 230 -19.94 -14.28 -20.03
C ILE A 230 -20.93 -15.39 -20.44
N VAL A 231 -20.76 -16.63 -19.97
CA VAL A 231 -21.68 -17.75 -20.26
C VAL A 231 -22.98 -17.61 -19.46
N ASP A 232 -22.87 -17.28 -18.18
CA ASP A 232 -24.01 -17.12 -17.26
C ASP A 232 -24.84 -15.87 -17.58
N SER A 233 -24.24 -14.86 -18.22
CA SER A 233 -24.93 -13.70 -18.80
C SER A 233 -26.04 -14.07 -19.80
N PHE A 234 -25.93 -15.23 -20.45
CA PHE A 234 -26.90 -15.74 -21.43
C PHE A 234 -27.84 -16.82 -20.90
N ILE A 235 -27.80 -17.13 -19.59
CA ILE A 235 -28.63 -18.17 -18.96
C ILE A 235 -29.34 -17.59 -17.73
N PRO A 236 -30.69 -17.61 -17.65
CA PRO A 236 -31.64 -18.15 -18.63
C PRO A 236 -31.81 -17.26 -19.87
N PHE A 237 -32.31 -17.84 -20.96
CA PHE A 237 -32.55 -17.13 -22.22
C PHE A 237 -33.69 -16.10 -22.12
N TRP A 238 -34.71 -16.38 -21.30
CA TRP A 238 -35.79 -15.44 -20.98
C TRP A 238 -36.23 -15.54 -19.51
N GLY A 239 -36.80 -14.45 -19.00
CA GLY A 239 -37.55 -14.40 -17.75
C GLY A 239 -38.79 -13.51 -17.89
N TRP A 240 -39.57 -13.40 -16.82
CA TRP A 240 -40.63 -12.40 -16.69
C TRP A 240 -40.10 -11.23 -15.86
N GLU A 241 -40.54 -9.99 -16.11
CA GLU A 241 -40.23 -8.91 -15.17
C GLU A 241 -41.01 -9.13 -13.86
N GLU A 242 -40.31 -9.40 -12.76
CA GLU A 242 -40.97 -9.51 -11.46
C GLU A 242 -41.49 -8.14 -11.02
N PRO A 243 -42.80 -7.98 -10.75
CA PRO A 243 -43.34 -6.72 -10.26
C PRO A 243 -42.74 -6.41 -8.89
N LYS A 244 -41.94 -5.35 -8.81
CA LYS A 244 -41.12 -4.97 -7.65
C LYS A 244 -41.93 -4.92 -6.35
N LYS A 245 -41.97 -6.03 -5.62
CA LYS A 245 -42.67 -6.15 -4.33
C LYS A 245 -42.07 -5.14 -3.35
N LYS A 246 -42.90 -4.23 -2.83
CA LYS A 246 -42.52 -3.40 -1.67
C LYS A 246 -42.06 -4.34 -0.55
N LYS A 247 -40.82 -4.15 -0.08
CA LYS A 247 -40.13 -5.07 0.84
C LYS A 247 -40.70 -4.99 2.26
N SER A 248 -41.87 -5.59 2.48
CA SER A 248 -42.35 -5.92 3.82
C SER A 248 -41.38 -6.90 4.47
N ARG A 249 -40.97 -6.62 5.71
CA ARG A 249 -40.13 -7.51 6.52
C ARG A 249 -40.95 -8.71 7.04
N THR A 250 -40.24 -9.66 7.66
CA THR A 250 -40.73 -10.96 8.20
C THR A 250 -40.94 -12.01 7.11
N GLY A 251 -40.41 -13.24 7.22
CA GLY A 251 -39.53 -13.82 8.24
C GLY A 251 -39.77 -15.34 8.38
N THR A 252 -38.75 -16.10 8.83
CA THR A 252 -38.76 -17.58 8.99
C THR A 252 -38.74 -18.31 7.62
N GLU A 253 -37.67 -18.98 7.14
CA GLU A 253 -36.80 -20.05 7.70
C GLU A 253 -37.56 -21.37 7.97
N ALA A 254 -37.02 -22.57 7.75
CA ALA A 254 -35.73 -23.02 7.18
C ALA A 254 -36.03 -24.02 6.00
N ALA A 255 -35.15 -24.80 5.37
CA ALA A 255 -33.78 -25.31 5.63
C ALA A 255 -33.27 -25.93 4.27
N THR A 256 -32.04 -26.39 4.00
CA THR A 256 -30.65 -26.33 4.54
C THR A 256 -29.75 -27.03 3.47
N VAL A 257 -28.45 -26.82 3.30
CA VAL A 257 -27.45 -25.85 3.82
C VAL A 257 -26.33 -25.73 2.75
N GLY A 258 -25.49 -24.70 2.75
CA GLY A 258 -24.41 -24.57 1.76
C GLY A 258 -23.54 -23.32 1.85
N GLU A 259 -23.17 -22.88 3.06
CA GLU A 259 -22.48 -21.60 3.28
C GLU A 259 -20.96 -21.74 3.44
N GLN A 260 -20.21 -21.00 2.61
CA GLN A 260 -18.93 -20.31 2.90
C GLN A 260 -18.41 -19.64 1.61
N SER A 261 -17.87 -18.42 1.60
CA SER A 261 -17.65 -17.47 2.69
C SER A 261 -17.63 -16.02 2.16
N ALA A 262 -18.06 -15.05 2.97
CA ALA A 262 -17.96 -13.62 2.66
C ALA A 262 -16.68 -13.01 3.29
N SER A 263 -16.01 -12.07 2.61
CA SER A 263 -15.00 -11.19 3.26
C SER A 263 -14.67 -9.87 2.53
N GLU A 264 -15.50 -9.44 1.57
CA GLU A 264 -15.58 -8.07 1.05
C GLU A 264 -17.07 -7.70 0.93
N VAL A 265 -17.57 -6.51 1.26
CA VAL A 265 -16.92 -5.23 1.63
C VAL A 265 -17.58 -4.62 2.87
N VAL A 266 -16.85 -4.39 3.97
CA VAL A 266 -17.31 -3.59 5.12
C VAL A 266 -16.17 -2.73 5.67
N ALA A 267 -15.91 -1.58 5.04
CA ALA A 267 -14.97 -0.57 5.55
C ALA A 267 -15.26 0.88 5.08
N GLU A 268 -16.00 1.09 3.99
CA GLU A 268 -16.19 2.41 3.36
C GLU A 268 -17.65 2.90 3.42
N ALA A 269 -18.22 2.96 4.63
CA ALA A 269 -19.55 3.57 4.88
C ALA A 269 -19.77 4.09 6.32
N ALA A 270 -18.75 4.10 7.18
CA ALA A 270 -18.88 4.38 8.60
C ALA A 270 -17.93 5.52 9.03
N GLY A 271 -18.31 6.77 8.73
CA GLY A 271 -17.43 7.93 8.97
C GLY A 271 -18.08 9.31 9.03
N GLU A 272 -19.38 9.46 8.75
CA GLU A 272 -20.07 10.76 8.79
C GLU A 272 -21.47 10.65 9.40
N ALA A 273 -21.99 11.75 9.96
CA ALA A 273 -23.29 11.88 10.63
C ALA A 273 -23.53 11.00 11.88
N ALA A 274 -22.77 11.24 12.95
CA ALA A 274 -23.18 10.88 14.31
C ALA A 274 -22.76 11.96 15.32
N GLY A 275 -23.75 12.65 15.92
CA GLY A 275 -23.52 13.55 17.07
C GLY A 275 -24.11 14.96 16.95
N GLU A 276 -25.43 15.11 16.95
CA GLU A 276 -26.09 16.36 17.38
C GLU A 276 -27.45 16.05 18.06
N LYS A 277 -27.75 16.79 19.15
CA LYS A 277 -28.94 16.74 20.03
C LYS A 277 -29.16 15.48 20.91
N GLU A 278 -28.77 15.62 22.17
CA GLU A 278 -29.71 15.55 23.31
C GLU A 278 -29.52 16.83 24.16
N ASP A 279 -30.49 17.15 25.02
CA ASP A 279 -30.52 18.34 25.91
C ASP A 279 -29.84 18.08 27.28
#